data_AF-A0A9D5NFS3-F1
#
_entry.id   AF-A0A9D5NFS3-F1
#
_cell.length_a   1.000
_cell.length_b   1.000
_cell.length_c   1.000
_cell.angle_alpha   90.00
_cell.angle_beta   90.00
_cell.angle_gamma   90.00
#
_symmetry.space_group_name_H-M   'P 1'
#
loop_
_entity.id
_entity.type
_entity.pdbx_description
1 polymer ?
#
loop_
_entity_poly.entity_id
_entity_poly.type
_entity_poly.pdbx_seq_one_letter_code
_entity_poly.pdbx_strand_id
1 'polypeptide(L)'
;MAYKILFFLKDGVYNLKEIGEKLKDTRENTGISIEEAAEDLKVLPSQIEAIEAGEMDKFKDVFSVKYFIRDYAKYLGLSYSDMVDEFNEYLFDYTSKLSIDDIKKAKKKEVKEEPKILSPYTLEPKQPRRIPTFVFVILFALLSIVVIYFVVDIVKENNEKDDQLIAFLD
;
A
#
# COMPACT_ATOMS: atom_id res chain seq x y z
N MET A 1 6.51 47.26 16.45
CA MET A 1 5.65 46.25 17.12
C MET A 1 4.30 46.08 16.44
N ALA A 2 3.63 47.15 15.97
CA ALA A 2 2.33 47.06 15.28
C ALA A 2 2.32 46.21 14.00
N TYR A 3 3.43 46.16 13.25
CA TYR A 3 3.54 45.39 12.00
C TYR A 3 3.63 43.87 12.21
N LYS A 4 4.12 43.42 13.38
CA LYS A 4 4.16 41.99 13.74
C LYS A 4 2.75 41.45 14.02
N ILE A 5 1.88 42.29 14.58
CA ILE A 5 0.46 41.98 14.80
C ILE A 5 -0.33 42.08 13.49
N LEU A 6 0.02 43.01 12.59
CA LEU A 6 -0.62 43.10 11.27
C LEU A 6 -0.27 41.93 10.34
N PHE A 7 0.91 41.31 10.50
CA PHE A 7 1.27 40.07 9.83
C PHE A 7 0.41 38.89 10.32
N PHE A 8 0.10 38.86 11.61
CA PHE A 8 -0.74 37.84 12.27
C PHE A 8 -2.23 37.84 11.85
N LEU A 9 -2.72 38.89 11.17
CA LEU A 9 -4.15 39.06 10.88
C LEU A 9 -4.49 39.00 9.39
N LYS A 10 -3.51 38.82 8.48
CA LYS A 10 -3.75 39.10 7.05
C LYS A 10 -3.94 37.89 6.15
N ASP A 11 -3.50 36.69 6.52
CA ASP A 11 -3.73 35.50 5.71
C ASP A 11 -4.01 34.32 6.64
N GLY A 12 -5.23 33.78 6.59
CA GLY A 12 -5.66 32.59 7.35
C GLY A 12 -4.99 31.32 6.85
N VAL A 13 -3.68 31.24 7.04
CA VAL A 13 -2.83 30.10 6.67
C VAL A 13 -1.98 29.78 7.90
N TYR A 14 -2.58 29.09 8.86
CA TYR A 14 -1.82 28.50 9.96
C TYR A 14 -0.75 27.59 9.36
N ASN A 15 0.51 27.87 9.66
CA ASN A 15 1.63 27.06 9.18
C ASN A 15 2.01 26.06 10.27
N LEU A 16 2.29 24.80 9.92
CA LEU A 16 2.79 23.81 10.86
C LEU A 16 4.04 24.30 11.62
N LYS A 17 4.85 25.15 10.99
CA LYS A 17 5.99 25.79 11.63
C LYS A 17 5.60 26.69 12.81
N GLU A 18 4.49 27.42 12.72
CA GLU A 18 4.01 28.28 13.81
C GLU A 18 3.51 27.45 15.00
N ILE A 19 2.85 26.33 14.71
CA ILE A 19 2.44 25.34 15.72
C ILE A 19 3.69 24.79 16.43
N GLY A 20 4.72 24.42 15.67
CA GLY A 20 6.00 23.95 16.20
C GLY A 20 6.72 24.99 17.05
N GLU A 21 6.80 26.24 16.58
CA GLU A 21 7.39 27.37 17.33
C GLU A 21 6.66 27.62 18.66
N LYS A 22 5.32 27.55 18.68
CA LYS A 22 4.53 27.72 19.91
C LYS A 22 4.80 26.62 20.95
N LEU A 23 4.95 25.37 20.50
CA LEU A 23 5.34 24.24 21.37
C LEU A 23 6.75 24.46 21.93
N LYS A 24 7.70 24.80 21.06
CA LYS A 24 9.09 25.07 21.42
C LYS A 24 9.22 26.19 22.43
N ASP A 25 8.62 27.35 22.14
CA ASP A 25 8.64 28.53 23.00
C ASP A 25 8.09 28.17 24.38
N THR A 26 7.01 27.39 24.45
CA THR A 26 6.43 26.96 25.72
C THR A 26 7.37 26.03 26.48
N ARG A 27 7.97 25.03 25.81
CA ARG A 27 8.95 24.13 26.44
C ARG A 27 10.13 24.91 27.02
N GLU A 28 10.73 25.78 26.21
CA GLU A 28 11.90 26.58 26.61
C GLU A 28 11.58 27.54 27.75
N ASN A 29 10.41 28.21 27.71
CA ASN A 29 9.96 29.09 28.79
C ASN A 29 9.68 28.34 30.11
N THR A 30 9.36 27.05 30.03
CA THR A 30 9.15 26.19 31.21
C THR A 30 10.46 25.56 31.71
N GLY A 31 11.56 25.74 30.98
CA GLY A 31 12.88 25.23 31.35
C GLY A 31 13.07 23.73 31.11
N ILE A 32 12.18 23.10 30.32
CA ILE A 32 12.21 21.66 30.04
C ILE A 32 13.17 21.38 28.88
N SER A 33 14.06 20.39 29.01
CA SER A 33 14.94 20.01 27.91
C SER A 33 14.22 19.12 26.88
N ILE A 34 14.81 18.98 25.69
CA ILE A 34 14.27 18.07 24.67
C ILE A 34 14.29 16.63 25.18
N GLU A 35 15.37 16.24 25.85
CA GLU A 35 15.57 14.91 26.43
C GLU A 35 14.53 14.60 27.50
N GLU A 36 14.27 15.54 28.40
CA GLU A 36 13.26 15.42 29.46
C GLU A 36 11.85 15.27 28.88
N ALA A 37 11.47 16.15 27.94
CA ALA A 37 10.17 16.06 27.27
C ALA A 37 10.02 14.73 26.51
N ALA A 38 11.08 14.28 25.83
CA ALA A 38 11.08 13.02 25.10
C ALA A 38 10.94 11.80 26.03
N GLU A 39 11.63 11.80 27.17
CA GLU A 39 11.53 10.75 28.19
C GLU A 39 10.12 10.66 28.78
N ASP A 40 9.55 11.79 29.21
CA ASP A 40 8.23 11.87 29.81
C ASP A 40 7.11 11.44 28.84
N LEU A 41 7.21 11.87 27.58
CA LEU A 41 6.26 11.52 26.52
C LEU A 41 6.51 10.13 25.93
N LYS A 42 7.62 9.47 26.28
CA LYS A 42 8.06 8.17 25.74
C LYS A 42 8.20 8.19 24.21
N VAL A 43 8.82 9.25 23.71
CA VAL A 43 9.09 9.47 22.29
C VAL A 43 10.58 9.67 22.08
N LEU A 44 11.03 9.67 20.83
CA LEU A 44 12.44 9.96 20.53
C LEU A 44 12.68 11.48 20.60
N PRO A 45 13.85 11.94 21.09
CA PRO A 45 14.24 13.35 21.04
C PRO A 45 14.10 13.96 19.64
N SER A 46 14.42 13.18 18.60
CA SER A 46 14.27 13.59 17.20
C SER A 46 12.83 13.89 16.79
N GLN A 47 11.83 13.32 17.47
CA GLN A 47 10.41 13.62 17.21
C GLN A 47 9.99 14.95 17.85
N ILE A 48 10.56 15.29 19.02
CA ILE A 48 10.38 16.62 19.63
C ILE A 48 11.00 17.69 18.72
N GLU A 49 12.24 17.48 18.29
CA GLU A 49 12.91 18.37 17.34
C GLU A 49 12.12 18.53 16.03
N ALA A 50 11.64 17.41 15.46
CA ALA A 50 10.88 17.43 14.21
C ALA A 50 9.56 18.20 14.35
N ILE A 51 8.81 18.02 15.44
CA ILE A 51 7.54 18.76 15.60
C ILE A 51 7.79 20.24 15.84
N GLU A 52 8.81 20.60 16.62
CA GLU A 52 9.19 21.99 16.89
C GLU A 52 9.70 22.70 15.63
N ALA A 53 10.33 21.96 14.71
CA ALA A 53 10.76 22.47 13.41
C ALA A 53 9.63 22.50 12.34
N GLY A 54 8.48 21.87 12.63
CA GLY A 54 7.38 21.72 11.67
C GLY A 54 7.67 20.71 10.54
N GLU A 55 8.54 19.73 10.78
CA GLU A 55 8.97 18.71 9.81
C GLU A 55 8.02 17.51 9.81
N MET A 56 6.90 17.68 9.11
CA MET A 56 5.81 16.68 9.08
C MET A 56 6.18 15.36 8.42
N ASP A 57 7.14 15.39 7.49
CA ASP A 57 7.64 14.28 6.70
C ASP A 57 8.47 13.27 7.51
N LYS A 58 8.95 13.67 8.70
CA LYS A 58 9.62 12.77 9.65
C LYS A 58 8.66 11.87 10.44
N PHE A 59 7.36 12.10 10.32
CA PHE A 59 6.34 11.28 10.95
C PHE A 59 5.77 10.25 9.98
N LYS A 60 5.26 9.15 10.54
CA LYS A 60 4.67 8.06 9.76
C LYS A 60 3.47 8.52 8.92
N ASP A 61 2.60 9.32 9.54
CA ASP A 61 1.36 9.80 8.93
C ASP A 61 0.86 11.05 9.66
N VAL A 62 -0.13 11.70 9.04
CA VAL A 62 -0.78 12.93 9.54
C VAL A 62 -1.44 12.72 10.92
N PHE A 63 -1.98 11.53 11.19
CA PHE A 63 -2.60 11.23 12.48
C PHE A 63 -1.56 11.20 13.59
N SER A 64 -0.38 10.64 13.31
CA SER A 64 0.74 10.62 14.23
C SER A 64 1.14 12.03 14.65
N VAL A 65 1.21 12.97 13.71
CA VAL A 65 1.47 14.39 14.00
C VAL A 65 0.38 15.00 14.87
N LYS A 66 -0.89 14.80 14.50
CA LYS A 66 -2.05 15.30 15.27
C LYS A 66 -2.02 14.83 16.72
N TYR A 67 -1.77 13.53 16.94
CA TYR A 67 -1.70 12.97 18.28
C TYR A 67 -0.48 13.45 19.05
N PHE A 68 0.66 13.61 18.38
CA PHE A 68 1.86 14.16 18.98
C PHE A 68 1.63 15.60 19.47
N ILE A 69 1.08 16.48 18.62
CA ILE A 69 0.72 17.86 19.00
C ILE A 69 -0.22 17.86 20.20
N ARG A 70 -1.25 17.00 20.20
CA ARG A 70 -2.20 16.88 21.30
C ARG A 70 -1.50 16.51 22.62
N ASP A 71 -0.69 15.47 22.60
CA ASP A 71 -0.08 14.93 23.81
C ASP A 71 1.04 15.85 24.33
N TYR A 72 1.78 16.47 23.43
CA TYR A 72 2.80 17.45 23.79
C TYR A 72 2.18 18.75 24.33
N ALA A 73 1.10 19.25 23.74
CA ALA A 73 0.37 20.40 24.26
C ALA A 73 -0.16 20.14 25.69
N LYS A 74 -0.71 18.94 25.95
CA LYS A 74 -1.12 18.55 27.30
C LYS A 74 0.03 18.55 28.29
N TYR A 75 1.17 17.99 27.90
CA TYR A 75 2.37 17.94 28.73
C TYR A 75 2.88 19.35 29.09
N LEU A 76 2.86 20.27 28.12
CA LEU A 76 3.26 21.66 28.31
C LEU A 76 2.19 22.56 28.98
N GLY A 77 1.03 22.01 29.35
CA GLY A 77 -0.06 22.78 29.95
C GLY A 77 -0.75 23.76 28.98
N LEU A 78 -0.59 23.57 27.67
CA LEU A 78 -1.28 24.32 26.63
C LEU A 78 -2.71 23.79 26.43
N SER A 79 -3.56 24.63 25.84
CA SER A 79 -4.88 24.22 25.37
C SER A 79 -4.74 23.24 24.19
N TYR A 80 -4.81 21.94 24.48
CA TYR A 80 -4.64 20.91 23.45
C TYR A 80 -5.75 20.93 22.40
N SER A 81 -6.97 21.41 22.74
CA SER A 81 -8.05 21.57 21.78
C SER A 81 -7.66 22.60 20.72
N ASP A 82 -7.19 23.76 21.15
CA ASP A 82 -6.85 24.87 20.27
C ASP A 82 -5.66 24.50 19.37
N MET A 83 -4.64 23.85 19.93
CA MET A 83 -3.49 23.35 19.16
C MET A 83 -3.89 22.31 18.10
N VAL A 84 -4.84 21.43 18.43
CA VAL A 84 -5.34 20.44 17.48
C VAL A 84 -6.22 21.09 16.41
N ASP A 85 -6.98 22.12 16.75
CA ASP A 85 -7.83 22.85 15.80
C ASP A 85 -6.99 23.68 14.84
N GLU A 86 -5.95 24.38 15.31
CA GLU A 86 -4.94 25.05 14.47
C GLU A 86 -4.31 24.05 13.47
N PHE A 87 -3.96 22.85 13.93
CA PHE A 87 -3.43 21.79 13.06
C PHE A 87 -4.47 21.28 12.04
N ASN A 88 -5.74 21.14 12.43
CA ASN A 88 -6.80 20.71 11.51
C ASN A 88 -7.04 21.76 10.42
N GLU A 89 -6.95 23.05 10.75
CA GLU A 89 -7.07 24.14 9.80
C GLU A 89 -5.90 24.15 8.80
N TYR A 90 -4.66 24.01 9.29
CA TYR A 90 -3.48 23.79 8.44
C TYR A 90 -3.69 22.61 7.48
N LEU A 91 -4.16 21.47 7.99
CA LEU A 91 -4.39 20.28 7.17
C LEU A 91 -5.50 20.48 6.13
N PHE A 92 -6.55 21.21 6.48
CA PHE A 92 -7.62 21.55 5.55
C PHE A 92 -7.11 22.43 4.40
N ASP A 93 -6.37 23.49 4.71
CA ASP A 93 -5.76 24.35 3.70
C ASP A 93 -4.79 23.55 2.80
N TYR A 94 -3.92 22.73 3.40
CA TYR A 94 -2.99 21.86 2.67
C TYR A 94 -3.71 20.90 1.70
N THR A 95 -4.78 20.25 2.16
CA THR A 95 -5.52 19.28 1.34
C THR A 95 -6.43 19.95 0.32
N SER A 96 -6.97 21.13 0.60
CA SER A 96 -7.81 21.89 -0.33
C SER A 96 -7.03 22.38 -1.56
N LYS A 97 -5.72 22.57 -1.42
CA LYS A 97 -4.80 22.93 -2.51
C LYS A 97 -4.47 21.77 -3.46
N LEU A 98 -4.85 20.52 -3.12
CA LEU A 98 -4.61 19.36 -3.97
C LEU A 98 -5.64 19.31 -5.11
N SER A 99 -5.18 19.31 -6.37
CA SER A 99 -6.06 19.10 -7.53
C SER A 99 -6.59 17.67 -7.56
N ILE A 100 -7.89 17.51 -7.85
CA ILE A 100 -8.54 16.19 -8.02
C ILE A 100 -7.81 15.35 -9.09
N ASP A 101 -7.22 15.99 -10.10
CA ASP A 101 -6.51 15.30 -11.17
C ASP A 101 -5.14 14.76 -10.72
N ASP A 102 -4.47 15.44 -9.78
CA ASP A 102 -3.23 14.96 -9.19
C ASP A 102 -3.48 13.75 -8.27
N ILE A 103 -4.58 13.77 -7.52
CA ILE A 103 -5.03 12.64 -6.70
C ILE A 103 -5.31 11.41 -7.59
N LYS A 104 -6.02 11.58 -8.72
CA LYS A 104 -6.28 10.49 -9.68
C LYS A 104 -4.99 9.93 -10.27
N LYS A 105 -4.02 10.78 -10.57
CA LYS A 105 -2.72 10.40 -11.15
C LYS A 105 -1.84 9.64 -10.14
N ALA A 106 -1.82 10.06 -8.88
CA ALA A 106 -1.15 9.36 -7.78
C ALA A 106 -1.79 7.98 -7.51
N LYS A 107 -3.13 7.93 -7.40
CA LYS A 107 -3.87 6.67 -7.20
C LYS A 107 -3.66 5.68 -8.34
N LYS A 108 -3.56 6.15 -9.60
CA LYS A 108 -3.25 5.29 -10.75
C LYS A 108 -1.83 4.72 -10.73
N LYS A 109 -0.87 5.39 -10.08
CA LYS A 109 0.52 4.89 -9.90
C LYS A 109 0.63 3.85 -8.78
N GLU A 110 -0.12 4.00 -7.69
CA GLU A 110 -0.10 3.08 -6.54
C GLU A 110 -0.94 1.81 -6.77
N VAL A 111 -1.93 1.82 -7.67
CA VAL A 111 -2.77 0.65 -8.00
C VAL A 111 -2.06 -0.41 -8.88
N LYS A 112 -0.72 -0.45 -8.90
CA LYS A 112 0.01 -1.60 -9.45
C LYS A 112 -0.05 -2.76 -8.45
N GLU A 113 -1.13 -3.53 -8.56
CA GLU A 113 -1.29 -4.95 -8.15
C GLU A 113 -0.83 -5.35 -6.74
N GLU A 114 -1.44 -4.77 -5.71
CA GLU A 114 -1.60 -5.54 -4.45
C GLU A 114 -2.87 -6.40 -4.55
N PRO A 115 -2.83 -7.69 -4.17
CA PRO A 115 -4.02 -8.53 -4.16
C PRO A 115 -5.03 -7.90 -3.20
N LYS A 116 -6.21 -7.54 -3.73
CA LYS A 116 -7.32 -7.05 -2.91
C LYS A 116 -7.49 -8.00 -1.73
N ILE A 117 -7.40 -7.46 -0.52
CA ILE A 117 -7.62 -8.18 0.72
C ILE A 117 -9.11 -8.55 0.75
N LEU A 118 -9.45 -9.71 0.18
CA LEU A 118 -10.81 -10.23 0.17
C LEU A 118 -11.11 -10.78 1.56
N SER A 119 -12.21 -10.33 2.16
CA SER A 119 -12.68 -10.94 3.41
C SER A 119 -13.11 -12.39 3.14
N PRO A 120 -13.07 -13.30 4.14
CA PRO A 120 -13.50 -14.69 3.96
C PRO A 120 -14.92 -14.84 3.39
N TYR A 121 -15.75 -13.80 3.52
CA TYR A 121 -17.15 -13.76 3.10
C TYR A 121 -17.38 -13.08 1.74
N THR A 122 -16.33 -12.56 1.09
CA THR A 122 -16.39 -11.93 -0.25
C THR A 122 -15.55 -12.68 -1.29
N LEU A 123 -15.13 -13.90 -0.96
CA LEU A 123 -14.51 -14.80 -1.91
C LEU A 123 -15.51 -15.15 -3.01
N GLU A 124 -15.46 -14.43 -4.13
CA GLU A 124 -16.07 -14.93 -5.36
C GLU A 124 -15.34 -16.23 -5.72
N PRO A 125 -16.05 -17.36 -5.88
CA PRO A 125 -15.42 -18.61 -6.26
C PRO A 125 -14.78 -18.39 -7.63
N LYS A 126 -13.44 -18.42 -7.67
CA LYS A 126 -12.66 -18.30 -8.91
C LYS A 126 -13.15 -19.39 -9.85
N GLN A 127 -13.77 -18.98 -10.97
CA GLN A 127 -14.41 -19.90 -11.89
C GLN A 127 -13.42 -21.02 -12.25
N PRO A 128 -13.77 -22.30 -12.07
CA PRO A 128 -12.88 -23.39 -12.42
C PRO A 128 -12.57 -23.25 -13.90
N ARG A 129 -11.28 -23.26 -14.25
CA ARG A 129 -10.83 -23.26 -15.64
C ARG A 129 -11.43 -24.49 -16.31
N ARG A 130 -12.54 -24.31 -17.04
CA ARG A 130 -13.17 -25.38 -17.81
C ARG A 130 -12.24 -25.69 -18.96
N ILE A 131 -11.52 -26.80 -18.84
CA ILE A 131 -10.75 -27.35 -19.96
C ILE A 131 -11.73 -27.62 -21.10
N PRO A 132 -11.52 -26.99 -22.26
CA PRO A 132 -12.49 -27.06 -23.33
C PRO A 132 -12.50 -28.47 -23.92
N THR A 133 -13.66 -28.92 -24.36
CA THR A 133 -13.92 -30.31 -24.77
C THR A 133 -12.98 -30.77 -25.89
N PHE A 134 -12.47 -29.84 -26.71
CA PHE A 134 -11.52 -30.15 -27.79
C PHE A 134 -10.21 -30.76 -27.29
N VAL A 135 -9.77 -30.48 -26.06
CA VAL A 135 -8.54 -31.07 -25.49
C VAL A 135 -8.70 -32.59 -25.37
N PHE A 136 -9.87 -33.06 -24.92
CA PHE A 136 -10.16 -34.48 -24.84
C PHE A 136 -10.30 -35.13 -26.22
N VAL A 137 -10.85 -34.40 -27.19
CA VAL A 137 -10.94 -34.88 -28.59
C VAL A 137 -9.54 -35.07 -29.19
N ILE A 138 -8.63 -34.12 -28.98
CA ILE A 138 -7.24 -34.22 -29.45
C ILE A 138 -6.51 -35.39 -28.77
N LEU A 139 -6.71 -35.58 -27.47
CA LEU A 139 -6.12 -36.70 -26.73
C LEU A 139 -6.59 -38.05 -27.29
N PHE A 140 -7.90 -38.22 -27.51
CA PHE A 140 -8.47 -39.46 -28.07
C PHE A 140 -7.98 -39.71 -29.50
N ALA A 141 -7.87 -38.66 -30.32
CA ALA A 141 -7.33 -38.78 -31.68
C ALA A 141 -5.87 -39.29 -31.67
N LEU A 142 -5.01 -38.71 -30.82
CA LEU A 142 -3.63 -39.17 -30.67
C LEU A 142 -3.55 -40.61 -30.19
N LEU A 143 -4.38 -40.99 -29.22
CA LEU A 143 -4.42 -42.36 -28.70
C LEU A 143 -4.86 -43.36 -29.79
N SER A 144 -5.85 -42.99 -30.61
CA SER A 144 -6.31 -43.81 -31.73
C SER A 144 -5.23 -44.03 -32.79
N ILE A 145 -4.41 -43.01 -33.10
CA ILE A 145 -3.28 -43.13 -34.04
C ILE A 145 -2.23 -44.11 -33.52
N VAL A 146 -1.92 -44.07 -32.23
CA VAL A 146 -0.97 -45.01 -31.61
C VAL A 146 -1.50 -46.45 -31.67
N VAL A 147 -2.79 -46.66 -31.38
CA VAL A 147 -3.40 -48.00 -31.49
C VAL A 147 -3.36 -48.51 -32.92
N ILE A 148 -3.67 -47.66 -33.91
CA ILE A 148 -3.60 -48.02 -35.33
C ILE A 148 -2.16 -48.43 -35.71
N TYR A 149 -1.16 -47.67 -35.27
CA TYR A 149 0.25 -48.02 -35.50
C TYR A 149 0.58 -49.43 -34.99
N PHE A 150 0.21 -49.75 -33.74
CA PHE A 150 0.45 -51.07 -33.16
C PHE A 150 -0.29 -52.19 -33.90
N VAL A 151 -1.51 -51.95 -34.35
CA VAL A 151 -2.27 -52.95 -35.13
C VAL A 151 -1.58 -53.23 -36.46
N VAL A 152 -1.10 -52.20 -37.16
CA VAL A 152 -0.38 -52.36 -38.44
C VAL A 152 0.91 -53.13 -38.23
N ASP A 153 1.66 -52.83 -37.18
CA ASP A 153 2.92 -53.52 -36.85
C ASP A 153 2.69 -55.02 -36.58
N ILE A 154 1.67 -55.36 -35.79
CA ILE A 154 1.28 -56.75 -35.51
C ILE A 154 0.84 -57.49 -36.79
N VAL A 155 0.03 -56.86 -37.64
CA VAL A 155 -0.44 -57.47 -38.89
C VAL A 155 0.72 -57.70 -39.86
N LYS A 156 1.66 -56.76 -39.94
CA LYS A 156 2.84 -56.90 -40.80
C LYS A 156 3.74 -58.04 -40.34
N GLU A 157 3.98 -58.17 -39.03
CA GLU A 157 4.78 -59.27 -38.47
C GLU A 157 4.14 -60.65 -38.73
N ASN A 158 2.80 -60.73 -38.68
CA ASN A 158 2.09 -61.96 -39.01
C ASN A 158 2.14 -62.29 -40.51
N ASN A 159 1.94 -61.31 -41.39
CA ASN A 159 2.05 -61.52 -42.84
C ASN A 159 3.47 -61.94 -43.27
N GLU A 160 4.52 -61.34 -42.68
CA GLU A 160 5.91 -61.75 -42.97
C GLU A 160 6.19 -63.20 -42.51
N LYS A 161 5.53 -63.69 -41.46
CA LYS A 161 5.63 -65.09 -41.02
C LYS A 161 4.86 -66.03 -41.95
N ASP A 162 3.66 -65.65 -42.38
CA ASP A 162 2.84 -66.44 -43.31
C ASP A 162 3.54 -66.57 -44.67
N ASP A 163 4.11 -65.48 -45.20
CA ASP A 163 4.90 -65.49 -46.45
C ASP A 163 6.15 -66.37 -46.35
N GLN A 164 6.84 -66.35 -45.20
CA GLN A 164 7.98 -67.25 -44.95
C GLN A 164 7.55 -68.72 -44.89
N LEU A 165 6.47 -69.04 -44.18
CA LEU A 165 5.96 -70.41 -44.06
C LEU A 165 5.52 -70.99 -45.42
N ILE A 166 4.90 -70.18 -46.28
CA ILE A 166 4.53 -70.59 -47.65
C ILE A 166 5.79 -70.86 -48.49
N ALA A 167 6.83 -70.03 -48.37
CA ALA A 167 8.11 -70.23 -49.06
C ALA A 167 8.92 -71.46 -48.57
N PHE A 168 8.61 -72.03 -47.39
CA PHE A 168 9.19 -73.29 -46.91
C PHE A 168 8.43 -74.55 -47.37
N LEU A 169 7.24 -74.39 -47.97
CA LEU A 169 6.35 -75.49 -48.39
C LEU A 169 6.34 -75.75 -49.91
N ASP A 170 6.96 -74.88 -50.72
CA ASP A 170 7.29 -75.06 -52.14
C ASP A 170 8.72 -75.59 -52.33
#